data_AF-A0A2D8UK14-F1
#
_entry.id   AF-A0A2D8UK14-F1
#
_cell.length_a   1.000
_cell.length_b   1.000
_cell.length_c   1.000
_cell.angle_alpha   90.00
_cell.angle_beta   90.00
_cell.angle_gamma   90.00
#
_symmetry.space_group_name_H-M   'P 1'
#
loop_
_entity.id
_entity.type
_entity.pdbx_description
1 polymer ?
#
loop_
_entity_poly.entity_id
_entity_poly.type
_entity_poly.pdbx_seq_one_letter_code
_entity_poly.pdbx_strand_id
1 'polypeptide(L)'
;MENRLPKAIIPIAIIGIVFIIIMFKATVTIGSGEAGVLYKTLDGGVVTDEPPIGEGFHFVAPWNSVFIYEVRQQSLDEKMQVLSSNGLEIRIDASTWFQPKYDDLGKLHKEKGEEYIERLLKPAVRSAARAVVGRYSPEQLYASKREAIQKEILEETQILLKDQYVQVNEILVRDVSLPTTIKDAIERKLRQEQESLEYEFRLTKATKEAERQRIDAEGKAVANKILSESLTDKVLKEKGIQATIDLAKSTNSKVIVIGGGDEGLPIILGNN
;
A
#
# COMPACT_ATOMS: atom_id res chain seq x y z
N MET A 1 63.92 55.11 -32.92
CA MET A 1 62.77 54.94 -32.00
C MET A 1 62.93 53.60 -31.33
N GLU A 2 63.56 53.58 -30.15
CA GLU A 2 63.71 52.34 -29.39
C GLU A 2 62.75 52.42 -28.21
N ASN A 3 61.53 51.92 -28.43
CA ASN A 3 60.52 51.76 -27.38
C ASN A 3 61.02 50.68 -26.42
N ARG A 4 61.91 51.08 -25.50
CA ARG A 4 62.22 50.30 -24.32
C ARG A 4 60.96 50.32 -23.46
N LEU A 5 60.09 49.32 -23.66
CA LEU A 5 59.04 48.99 -22.70
C LEU A 5 59.67 49.08 -21.30
N PRO A 6 59.13 49.91 -20.39
CA PRO A 6 59.66 50.01 -19.04
C PRO A 6 59.82 48.59 -18.49
N LYS A 7 60.99 48.26 -17.93
CA LYS A 7 61.27 46.93 -17.36
C LYS A 7 60.23 46.50 -16.29
N ALA A 8 59.42 47.44 -15.81
CA ALA A 8 58.29 47.24 -14.92
C ALA A 8 56.98 46.75 -15.60
N ILE A 9 56.80 46.92 -16.92
CA ILE A 9 55.56 46.50 -17.61
C ILE A 9 55.43 44.97 -17.65
N ILE A 10 56.53 44.26 -17.86
CA ILE A 10 56.54 42.79 -17.92
C ILE A 10 56.08 42.15 -16.59
N PRO A 11 56.63 42.49 -15.41
CA PRO A 11 56.14 41.94 -14.14
C PRO A 11 54.70 42.36 -13.81
N ILE A 12 54.28 43.59 -14.17
CA ILE A 12 52.90 44.03 -13.99
C ILE A 12 51.94 43.20 -14.86
N ALA A 13 52.31 42.93 -16.12
CA ALA A 13 51.53 42.10 -17.02
C ALA A 13 51.42 40.65 -16.51
N ILE A 14 52.51 40.09 -15.97
CA ILE A 14 52.51 38.74 -15.38
C ILE A 14 51.60 38.70 -14.15
N ILE A 15 51.68 39.67 -13.25
CA ILE A 15 50.80 39.75 -12.07
C ILE A 15 49.33 39.88 -12.51
N GLY A 16 49.05 40.71 -13.53
CA GLY A 16 47.71 40.85 -14.09
C GLY A 16 47.16 39.53 -14.66
N ILE A 17 47.97 38.79 -15.41
CA ILE A 17 47.59 37.47 -15.96
C ILE A 17 47.34 36.46 -14.84
N VAL A 18 48.21 36.40 -13.84
CA VAL A 18 48.05 35.51 -12.67
C VAL A 18 46.77 35.86 -11.91
N PHE A 19 46.51 37.14 -11.70
CA PHE A 19 45.29 37.60 -11.03
C PHE A 19 44.02 37.21 -11.81
N ILE A 20 44.03 37.35 -13.14
CA ILE A 20 42.92 36.92 -14.00
C ILE A 20 42.70 35.40 -13.90
N ILE A 21 43.78 34.59 -13.92
CA ILE A 21 43.69 33.13 -13.79
C ILE A 21 43.11 32.75 -12.42
N ILE A 22 43.52 33.42 -11.34
CA ILE A 22 43.00 33.21 -9.98
C ILE A 22 41.51 33.55 -9.91
N MET A 23 41.09 34.67 -10.51
CA MET A 23 39.67 35.07 -10.57
C MET A 23 38.80 34.05 -11.30
N PHE A 24 39.24 33.54 -12.45
CA PHE A 24 38.48 32.52 -13.19
C PHE A 24 38.41 31.17 -12.44
N LYS A 25 39.41 30.84 -11.62
CA LYS A 25 39.37 29.65 -10.76
C LYS A 25 38.56 29.84 -9.48
N ALA A 26 38.17 31.07 -9.15
CA ALA A 26 37.51 31.41 -7.90
C ALA A 26 35.97 31.38 -7.98
N THR A 27 35.41 30.69 -8.99
CA THR A 27 33.96 30.68 -9.24
C THR A 27 33.45 29.26 -9.31
N VAL A 28 32.31 29.00 -8.68
CA VAL A 28 31.57 27.74 -8.77
C VAL A 28 30.10 28.05 -9.07
N THR A 29 29.50 27.25 -9.94
CA THR A 29 28.06 27.32 -10.22
C THR A 29 27.42 26.04 -9.76
N ILE A 30 26.42 26.15 -8.88
CA ILE A 30 25.68 25.01 -8.33
C ILE A 30 24.37 24.87 -9.11
N GLY A 31 24.09 23.66 -9.58
CA GLY A 31 22.91 23.34 -10.36
C GLY A 31 21.64 23.39 -9.52
N SER A 32 20.49 23.35 -10.19
CA SER A 32 19.21 23.32 -9.47
C SER A 32 18.96 21.95 -8.86
N GLY A 33 18.58 21.91 -7.58
CA GLY A 33 18.42 20.68 -6.80
C GLY A 33 19.69 20.18 -6.13
N GLU A 34 20.76 20.97 -6.18
CA GLU A 34 22.06 20.64 -5.63
C GLU A 34 22.46 21.62 -4.52
N ALA A 35 23.37 21.19 -3.66
CA ALA A 35 24.00 22.04 -2.67
C ALA A 35 25.49 21.70 -2.52
N GLY A 36 26.29 22.73 -2.26
CA GLY A 36 27.74 22.64 -2.16
C GLY A 36 28.23 22.61 -0.73
N VAL A 37 29.07 21.65 -0.39
CA VAL A 37 29.83 21.63 0.86
C VAL A 37 31.20 22.24 0.62
N LEU A 38 31.52 23.30 1.35
CA LEU A 38 32.80 24.00 1.26
C LEU A 38 33.87 23.27 2.10
N TYR A 39 34.99 22.97 1.46
CA TYR A 39 36.23 22.55 2.11
C TYR A 39 37.27 23.66 2.02
N LYS A 40 37.60 24.24 3.18
CA LYS A 40 38.61 25.27 3.33
C LYS A 40 39.99 24.61 3.49
N THR A 41 40.76 24.56 2.41
CA THR A 41 42.06 23.87 2.34
C THR A 41 43.10 24.46 3.29
N LEU A 42 43.03 25.77 3.55
CA LEU A 42 44.01 26.48 4.38
C LEU A 42 43.49 26.84 5.78
N ASP A 43 42.24 26.49 6.12
CA ASP A 43 41.60 26.92 7.37
C ASP A 43 40.46 25.98 7.81
N GLY A 44 40.67 25.13 8.81
CA GLY A 44 39.59 24.38 9.46
C GLY A 44 38.93 23.23 8.68
N GLY A 45 39.24 23.04 7.38
CA GLY A 45 38.78 21.91 6.58
C GLY A 45 37.30 22.01 6.16
N VAL A 46 36.52 20.94 6.35
CA VAL A 46 35.09 20.90 5.97
C VAL A 46 34.29 21.86 6.85
N VAL A 47 33.55 22.77 6.23
CA VAL A 47 32.66 23.70 6.93
C VAL A 47 31.37 22.97 7.37
N THR A 48 31.10 22.97 8.68
CA THR A 48 29.93 22.31 9.28
C THR A 48 28.98 23.25 10.01
N ASP A 49 29.43 24.47 10.31
CA ASP A 49 28.74 25.41 11.20
C ASP A 49 27.95 26.49 10.43
N GLU A 50 28.07 26.49 9.11
CA GLU A 50 27.35 27.36 8.19
C GLU A 50 26.46 26.52 7.26
N PRO A 51 25.33 27.08 6.78
CA PRO A 51 24.51 26.41 5.78
C PRO A 51 25.30 26.07 4.51
N PRO A 52 24.96 24.99 3.80
CA PRO A 52 25.58 24.68 2.51
C PRO A 52 25.42 25.80 1.49
N ILE A 53 26.32 25.83 0.51
CA ILE A 53 26.23 26.75 -0.61
C ILE A 53 25.01 26.33 -1.46
N GLY A 54 24.04 27.23 -1.63
CA GLY A 54 22.82 26.98 -2.38
C GLY A 54 22.99 27.01 -3.91
N GLU A 55 21.87 26.96 -4.62
CA GLU A 55 21.84 27.01 -6.09
C GLU A 55 22.31 28.38 -6.62
N GLY A 56 23.03 28.37 -7.75
CA GLY A 56 23.45 29.59 -8.44
C GLY A 56 24.96 29.80 -8.50
N PHE A 57 25.36 31.03 -8.80
CA PHE A 57 26.76 31.41 -9.00
C PHE A 57 27.37 31.94 -7.70
N HIS A 58 28.50 31.34 -7.30
CA HIS A 58 29.19 31.66 -6.06
C HIS A 58 30.68 31.91 -6.29
N PHE A 59 31.24 32.85 -5.53
CA PHE A 59 32.67 33.07 -5.45
C PHE A 59 33.25 32.25 -4.31
N VAL A 60 34.23 31.41 -4.61
CA VAL A 60 34.94 30.58 -3.65
C VAL A 60 36.43 30.75 -3.88
N ALA A 61 37.21 30.90 -2.80
CA ALA A 61 38.64 31.07 -2.94
C ALA A 61 39.27 29.90 -3.74
N PRO A 62 40.16 30.15 -4.70
CA PRO A 62 40.57 29.16 -5.71
C PRO A 62 41.41 28.00 -5.15
N TRP A 63 41.84 28.07 -3.90
CA TRP A 63 42.49 26.97 -3.19
C TRP A 63 41.52 26.09 -2.40
N ASN A 64 40.27 26.52 -2.22
CA ASN A 64 39.23 25.73 -1.56
C ASN A 64 38.54 24.80 -2.56
N SER A 65 37.91 23.75 -2.05
CA SER A 65 37.15 22.80 -2.85
C SER A 65 35.68 22.84 -2.47
N VAL A 66 34.79 22.59 -3.43
CA VAL A 66 33.35 22.51 -3.21
C VAL A 66 32.87 21.15 -3.67
N PHE A 67 32.27 20.40 -2.77
CA PHE A 67 31.68 19.10 -3.05
C PHE A 67 30.19 19.26 -3.27
N ILE A 68 29.70 18.88 -4.45
CA ILE A 68 28.31 19.09 -4.86
C ILE A 68 27.51 17.83 -4.56
N TYR A 69 26.37 18.00 -3.90
CA TYR A 69 25.44 16.93 -3.57
C TYR A 69 24.07 17.22 -4.15
N GLU A 70 23.41 16.19 -4.68
CA GLU A 70 21.98 16.25 -4.96
C GLU A 70 21.20 16.21 -3.65
N VAL A 71 20.45 17.27 -3.36
CA VAL A 71 19.64 17.41 -2.14
C VAL A 71 18.16 17.12 -2.37
N ARG A 72 17.78 16.84 -3.62
CA ARG A 72 16.44 16.36 -3.98
C ARG A 72 16.23 14.92 -3.51
N GLN A 73 14.95 14.55 -3.41
CA GLN A 73 14.56 13.18 -3.19
C GLN A 73 15.04 12.30 -4.34
N GLN A 74 15.81 11.27 -3.98
CA GLN A 74 16.37 10.26 -4.86
C GLN A 74 15.74 8.90 -4.55
N SER A 75 15.76 7.99 -5.52
CA SER A 75 15.35 6.60 -5.34
C SER A 75 16.55 5.69 -5.41
N LEU A 76 16.69 4.83 -4.41
CA LEU A 76 17.68 3.76 -4.36
C LEU A 76 16.97 2.41 -4.50
N ASP A 77 17.25 1.72 -5.59
CA ASP A 77 16.72 0.39 -5.86
C ASP A 77 17.71 -0.69 -5.40
N GLU A 78 17.25 -1.60 -4.54
CA GLU A 78 18.08 -2.63 -3.95
C GLU A 78 17.40 -4.00 -4.03
N LYS A 79 18.19 -4.98 -4.47
CA LYS A 79 17.82 -6.40 -4.44
C LYS A 79 18.62 -7.07 -3.34
N MET A 80 17.92 -7.70 -2.40
CA MET A 80 18.56 -8.31 -1.24
C MET A 80 18.03 -9.72 -0.98
N GLN A 81 18.94 -10.58 -0.55
CA GLN A 81 18.63 -11.91 -0.04
C GLN A 81 18.55 -11.85 1.48
N VAL A 82 17.42 -12.30 2.01
CA VAL A 82 17.12 -12.32 3.45
C VAL A 82 16.54 -13.66 3.84
N LEU A 83 16.67 -14.01 5.11
CA LEU A 83 16.07 -15.21 5.68
C LEU A 83 14.76 -14.82 6.39
N SER A 84 13.72 -15.60 6.16
CA SER A 84 12.47 -15.51 6.94
C SER A 84 12.61 -16.19 8.30
N SER A 85 11.56 -16.09 9.13
CA SER A 85 11.54 -16.65 10.48
C SER A 85 11.77 -18.17 10.56
N ASN A 86 11.51 -18.90 9.48
CA ASN A 86 11.74 -20.36 9.40
C ASN A 86 13.05 -20.72 8.68
N GLY A 87 13.91 -19.75 8.36
CA GLY A 87 15.18 -19.96 7.68
C GLY A 87 15.08 -20.12 6.17
N LEU A 88 13.90 -19.93 5.56
CA LEU A 88 13.79 -19.92 4.10
C LEU A 88 14.43 -18.66 3.52
N GLU A 89 15.26 -18.84 2.49
CA GLU A 89 15.84 -17.74 1.70
C GLU A 89 14.79 -17.11 0.79
N ILE A 90 14.69 -15.78 0.88
CA ILE A 90 13.74 -14.95 0.15
C ILE A 90 14.52 -13.81 -0.52
N ARG A 91 14.17 -13.52 -1.77
CA ARG A 91 14.70 -12.35 -2.47
C ARG A 91 13.67 -11.23 -2.41
N ILE A 92 14.11 -10.07 -1.94
CA ILE A 92 13.29 -8.87 -1.86
C ILE A 92 13.86 -7.84 -2.82
N ASP A 93 12.96 -7.24 -3.61
CA ASP A 93 13.23 -6.07 -4.42
C ASP A 93 12.55 -4.86 -3.76
N ALA A 94 13.36 -3.89 -3.32
CA ALA A 94 12.87 -2.71 -2.62
C ALA A 94 13.43 -1.41 -3.22
N SER A 95 12.60 -0.37 -3.25
CA SER A 95 13.00 1.00 -3.57
C SER A 95 12.94 1.87 -2.33
N THR A 96 14.02 2.57 -2.02
CA THR A 96 14.11 3.49 -0.88
C THR A 96 14.14 4.92 -1.39
N TRP A 97 13.18 5.75 -0.97
CA TRP A 97 13.18 7.17 -1.24
C TRP A 97 13.89 7.92 -0.12
N PHE A 98 14.93 8.66 -0.47
CA PHE A 98 15.79 9.33 0.50
C PHE A 98 16.30 10.67 -0.02
N GLN A 99 16.77 11.49 0.90
CA GLN A 99 17.49 12.73 0.61
C GLN A 99 18.45 13.05 1.77
N PRO A 100 19.59 13.71 1.52
CA PRO A 100 20.40 14.24 2.60
C PRO A 100 19.64 15.36 3.33
N LYS A 101 19.88 15.51 4.64
CA LYS A 101 19.35 16.67 5.38
C LYS A 101 20.15 17.91 4.98
N TYR A 102 19.46 18.87 4.36
CA TYR A 102 20.09 20.06 3.80
C TYR A 102 20.96 20.79 4.85
N ASP A 103 20.41 21.10 6.02
CA ASP A 103 21.12 21.85 7.07
C ASP A 103 22.35 21.13 7.65
N ASP A 104 22.42 19.80 7.51
CA ASP A 104 23.51 18.97 8.05
C ASP A 104 24.47 18.45 6.96
N LEU A 105 24.37 18.92 5.72
CA LEU A 105 25.13 18.38 4.60
C LEU A 105 26.66 18.45 4.81
N GLY A 106 27.15 19.52 5.46
CA GLY A 106 28.56 19.64 5.83
C GLY A 106 29.01 18.52 6.79
N LYS A 107 28.16 18.17 7.77
CA LYS A 107 28.44 17.06 8.70
C LYS A 107 28.36 15.71 8.01
N LEU A 108 27.38 15.53 7.10
CA LEU A 108 27.28 14.33 6.27
C LEU A 108 28.58 14.11 5.49
N HIS A 109 29.09 15.13 4.81
CA HIS A 109 30.35 15.03 4.06
C HIS A 109 31.54 14.73 4.99
N LYS A 110 31.66 15.45 6.11
CA LYS A 110 32.78 15.30 7.05
C LYS A 110 32.83 13.91 7.69
N GLU A 111 31.68 13.36 8.09
CA GLU A 111 31.62 12.10 8.83
C GLU A 111 31.42 10.86 7.95
N LYS A 112 30.69 10.97 6.85
CA LYS A 112 30.30 9.83 5.99
C LYS A 112 30.93 9.89 4.60
N GLY A 113 31.26 11.09 4.12
CA GLY A 113 31.84 11.33 2.80
C GLY A 113 30.81 11.32 1.67
N GLU A 114 31.29 11.40 0.43
CA GLU A 114 30.46 11.40 -0.78
C GLU A 114 29.77 10.04 -1.02
N GLU A 115 30.43 8.94 -0.65
CA GLU A 115 29.91 7.57 -0.80
C GLU A 115 28.95 7.15 0.32
N TYR A 116 28.26 8.10 0.98
CA TYR A 116 27.36 7.79 2.09
C TYR A 116 26.22 6.83 1.69
N ILE A 117 25.80 6.82 0.43
CA ILE A 117 24.80 5.88 -0.08
C ILE A 117 25.28 4.43 0.07
N GLU A 118 26.51 4.14 -0.36
CA GLU A 118 27.10 2.79 -0.32
C GLU A 118 27.55 2.40 1.09
N ARG A 119 28.11 3.36 1.85
CA ARG A 119 28.75 3.10 3.15
C ARG A 119 27.79 3.13 4.33
N LEU A 120 26.66 3.84 4.20
CA LEU A 120 25.72 4.07 5.30
C LEU A 120 24.30 3.65 4.91
N LEU A 121 23.71 4.25 3.86
CA LEU A 121 22.29 4.05 3.54
C LEU A 121 21.97 2.60 3.16
N LYS A 122 22.69 2.03 2.19
CA LYS A 122 22.50 0.63 1.76
C LYS A 122 22.66 -0.37 2.90
N PRO A 123 23.73 -0.33 3.72
CA PRO A 123 23.85 -1.19 4.88
C PRO A 123 22.70 -1.04 5.88
N ALA A 124 22.26 0.19 6.17
CA ALA A 124 21.17 0.45 7.10
C ALA A 124 19.85 -0.18 6.61
N VAL A 125 19.48 0.07 5.36
CA VAL A 125 18.27 -0.51 4.74
C VAL A 125 18.34 -2.04 4.73
N ARG A 126 19.48 -2.63 4.32
CA ARG A 126 19.65 -4.10 4.32
C ARG A 126 19.57 -4.69 5.71
N SER A 127 20.09 -3.99 6.73
CA SER A 127 20.04 -4.42 8.12
C SER A 127 18.60 -4.39 8.65
N ALA A 128 17.89 -3.28 8.45
CA ALA A 128 16.49 -3.13 8.83
C ALA A 128 15.60 -4.18 8.14
N ALA A 129 15.75 -4.36 6.82
CA ALA A 129 15.01 -5.36 6.06
C ALA A 129 15.25 -6.78 6.60
N ARG A 130 16.50 -7.16 6.91
CA ARG A 130 16.80 -8.47 7.52
C ARG A 130 16.16 -8.62 8.90
N ALA A 131 16.24 -7.58 9.73
CA ALA A 131 15.71 -7.62 11.10
C ALA A 131 14.18 -7.73 11.13
N VAL A 132 13.48 -7.07 10.20
CA VAL A 132 12.02 -7.13 10.09
C VAL A 132 11.60 -8.43 9.44
N VAL A 133 12.13 -8.77 8.27
CA VAL A 133 11.71 -9.95 7.50
C VAL A 133 11.98 -11.25 8.26
N GLY A 134 13.04 -11.32 9.06
CA GLY A 134 13.33 -12.45 9.94
C GLY A 134 12.26 -12.72 11.00
N ARG A 135 11.33 -11.79 11.24
CA ARG A 135 10.20 -11.97 12.17
C ARG A 135 8.95 -12.55 11.50
N TYR A 136 8.92 -12.59 10.17
CA TYR A 136 7.74 -12.99 9.39
C TYR A 136 7.93 -14.33 8.70
N SER A 137 6.82 -15.07 8.59
CA SER A 137 6.78 -16.31 7.80
C SER A 137 6.67 -16.00 6.30
N PRO A 138 7.14 -16.91 5.41
CA PRO A 138 7.00 -16.74 3.96
C PRO A 138 5.57 -16.45 3.48
N GLU A 139 4.56 -17.05 4.13
CA GLU A 139 3.14 -16.85 3.83
C GLU A 139 2.69 -15.41 4.12
N GLN A 140 3.15 -14.85 5.24
CA GLN A 140 2.83 -13.48 5.65
C GLN A 140 3.48 -12.45 4.73
N LEU A 141 4.71 -12.72 4.31
CA LEU A 141 5.48 -11.90 3.36
C LEU A 141 4.84 -11.88 1.97
N TYR A 142 4.27 -13.01 1.53
CA TYR A 142 3.69 -13.13 0.21
C TYR A 142 2.34 -12.40 0.07
N ALA A 143 1.41 -12.58 1.03
CA ALA A 143 0.00 -12.28 0.81
C ALA A 143 -0.60 -11.14 1.64
N SER A 144 -0.36 -11.07 2.96
CA SER A 144 -1.29 -10.37 3.86
C SER A 144 -0.70 -9.18 4.62
N LYS A 145 0.63 -9.08 4.77
CA LYS A 145 1.24 -8.08 5.65
C LYS A 145 2.26 -7.16 4.97
N ARG A 146 2.24 -7.04 3.64
CA ARG A 146 3.24 -6.25 2.89
C ARG A 146 3.35 -4.80 3.38
N GLU A 147 2.22 -4.11 3.54
CA GLU A 147 2.21 -2.72 4.02
C GLU A 147 2.78 -2.58 5.44
N ALA A 148 2.43 -3.50 6.34
CA ALA A 148 2.96 -3.51 7.71
C ALA A 148 4.48 -3.73 7.71
N ILE A 149 4.95 -4.67 6.89
CA ILE A 149 6.39 -4.96 6.73
C ILE A 149 7.12 -3.74 6.16
N GLN A 150 6.57 -3.07 5.14
CA GLN A 150 7.17 -1.85 4.58
C GLN A 150 7.31 -0.75 5.64
N LYS A 151 6.26 -0.53 6.42
CA LYS A 151 6.27 0.46 7.50
C LYS A 151 7.29 0.12 8.58
N GLU A 152 7.36 -1.13 9.01
CA GLU A 152 8.35 -1.57 10.00
C GLU A 152 9.79 -1.44 9.47
N ILE A 153 10.04 -1.76 8.20
CA ILE A 153 11.37 -1.57 7.60
C ILE A 153 11.73 -0.08 7.56
N LEU A 154 10.77 0.79 7.22
CA LEU A 154 10.97 2.24 7.25
C LEU A 154 11.32 2.74 8.66
N GLU A 155 10.54 2.35 9.67
CA GLU A 155 10.75 2.74 11.07
C GLU A 155 12.13 2.26 11.58
N GLU A 156 12.48 0.98 11.37
CA GLU A 156 13.79 0.45 11.75
C GLU A 156 14.93 1.14 11.00
N THR A 157 14.75 1.46 9.71
CA THR A 157 15.75 2.22 8.94
C THR A 157 15.94 3.63 9.48
N GLN A 158 14.84 4.33 9.82
CA GLN A 158 14.89 5.67 10.41
C GLN A 158 15.58 5.67 11.79
N ILE A 159 15.40 4.62 12.59
CA ILE A 159 16.11 4.44 13.85
C ILE A 159 17.61 4.27 13.61
N LEU A 160 18.01 3.41 12.67
CA LEU A 160 19.43 3.19 12.34
C LEU A 160 20.12 4.43 11.76
N LEU A 161 19.38 5.25 11.02
CA LEU A 161 19.87 6.49 10.41
C LEU A 161 19.67 7.72 11.28
N LYS A 162 19.17 7.55 12.51
CA LYS A 162 19.06 8.63 13.47
C LYS A 162 20.44 9.26 13.69
N ASP A 163 20.50 10.58 13.60
CA ASP A 163 21.73 11.36 13.73
C ASP A 163 22.78 11.07 12.65
N GLN A 164 22.40 10.43 11.53
CA GLN A 164 23.29 10.15 10.40
C GLN A 164 23.10 11.12 9.21
N TYR A 165 22.38 12.22 9.42
CA TYR A 165 22.21 13.34 8.46
C TYR A 165 21.55 12.96 7.12
N VAL A 166 20.94 11.79 7.03
CA VAL A 166 20.15 11.33 5.88
C VAL A 166 18.70 11.15 6.32
N GLN A 167 17.77 11.57 5.48
CA GLN A 167 16.34 11.38 5.67
C GLN A 167 15.84 10.30 4.70
N VAL A 168 15.13 9.31 5.25
CA VAL A 168 14.41 8.31 4.46
C VAL A 168 12.93 8.60 4.57
N ASN A 169 12.30 8.85 3.42
CA ASN A 169 10.90 9.23 3.32
C ASN A 169 10.01 7.99 3.22
N GLU A 170 10.43 7.02 2.42
CA GLU A 170 9.59 5.86 2.12
C GLU A 170 10.43 4.65 1.71
N ILE A 171 9.93 3.44 2.02
CA ILE A 171 10.49 2.17 1.57
C ILE A 171 9.37 1.36 0.90
N LEU A 172 9.56 1.10 -0.39
CA LEU A 172 8.62 0.40 -1.24
C LEU A 172 9.11 -1.02 -1.49
N VAL A 173 8.42 -2.02 -0.98
CA VAL A 173 8.71 -3.43 -1.30
C VAL A 173 7.97 -3.77 -2.60
N ARG A 174 8.72 -3.85 -3.70
CA ARG A 174 8.19 -4.05 -5.05
C ARG A 174 7.85 -5.50 -5.32
N ASP A 175 8.77 -6.39 -5.00
CA ASP A 175 8.59 -7.83 -5.21
C ASP A 175 9.21 -8.65 -4.07
N VAL A 176 8.56 -9.78 -3.78
CA VAL A 176 9.03 -10.79 -2.83
C VAL A 176 9.04 -12.12 -3.56
N SER A 177 10.23 -12.54 -3.97
CA SER A 177 10.45 -13.75 -4.74
C SER A 177 10.81 -14.91 -3.82
N LEU A 178 9.92 -15.90 -3.79
CA LEU A 178 10.07 -17.18 -3.11
C LEU A 178 10.51 -18.26 -4.11
N PRO A 179 11.22 -19.32 -3.67
CA PRO A 179 11.38 -20.52 -4.48
C PRO A 179 10.02 -21.07 -4.95
N THR A 180 9.93 -21.47 -6.22
CA THR A 180 8.68 -21.89 -6.86
C THR A 180 7.97 -23.01 -6.10
N THR A 181 8.72 -23.99 -5.60
CA THR A 181 8.17 -25.10 -4.80
C THR A 181 7.44 -24.64 -3.54
N ILE A 182 7.96 -23.61 -2.86
CA ILE A 182 7.34 -23.04 -1.67
C ILE A 182 6.13 -22.20 -2.05
N LYS A 183 6.28 -21.34 -3.08
CA LYS A 183 5.16 -20.55 -3.60
C LYS A 183 3.96 -21.43 -3.95
N ASP A 184 4.19 -22.51 -4.70
CA ASP A 184 3.14 -23.45 -5.09
C ASP A 184 2.54 -24.21 -3.90
N ALA A 185 3.34 -24.49 -2.86
CA ALA A 185 2.84 -25.11 -1.63
C ALA A 185 1.95 -24.15 -0.83
N ILE A 186 2.35 -22.88 -0.72
CA ILE A 186 1.57 -21.83 -0.05
C ILE A 186 0.26 -21.57 -0.80
N GLU A 187 0.31 -21.45 -2.12
CA GLU A 187 -0.89 -21.24 -2.95
C GLU A 187 -1.85 -22.43 -2.85
N ARG A 188 -1.34 -23.67 -2.88
CA ARG A 188 -2.17 -24.88 -2.67
C ARG A 188 -2.82 -24.90 -1.29
N LYS A 189 -2.07 -24.60 -0.23
CA LYS A 189 -2.59 -24.54 1.14
C LYS A 189 -3.67 -23.46 1.27
N LEU A 190 -3.40 -22.24 0.78
CA LEU A 190 -4.36 -21.15 0.83
C LEU A 190 -5.64 -21.50 0.07
N ARG A 191 -5.53 -22.15 -1.09
CA ARG A 191 -6.70 -22.62 -1.84
C ARG A 191 -7.52 -23.63 -1.05
N GLN A 192 -6.88 -24.61 -0.41
CA GLN A 192 -7.56 -25.61 0.43
C GLN A 192 -8.25 -24.97 1.64
N GLU A 193 -7.61 -23.98 2.28
CA GLU A 193 -8.23 -23.24 3.38
C GLU A 193 -9.47 -22.47 2.91
N GLN A 194 -9.41 -21.81 1.75
CA GLN A 194 -10.57 -21.13 1.16
C GLN A 194 -11.69 -22.10 0.76
N GLU A 195 -11.35 -23.26 0.18
CA GLU A 195 -12.32 -24.31 -0.16
C GLU A 195 -13.01 -24.86 1.10
N SER A 196 -12.26 -25.06 2.19
CA SER A 196 -12.82 -25.50 3.48
C SER A 196 -13.77 -24.45 4.07
N LEU A 197 -13.36 -23.18 4.09
CA LEU A 197 -14.19 -22.07 4.56
C LEU A 197 -15.47 -21.93 3.73
N GLU A 198 -15.38 -22.08 2.41
CA GLU A 198 -16.55 -22.08 1.53
C GLU A 198 -17.48 -23.25 1.85
N TYR A 199 -16.93 -24.45 2.06
CA TYR A 199 -17.72 -25.63 2.41
C TYR A 199 -18.45 -25.46 3.76
N GLU A 200 -17.77 -24.94 4.78
CA GLU A 200 -18.39 -24.61 6.07
C GLU A 200 -19.51 -23.57 5.93
N PHE A 201 -19.31 -22.56 5.10
CA PHE A 201 -20.34 -21.56 4.80
C PHE A 201 -21.54 -22.19 4.09
N ARG A 202 -21.30 -23.10 3.13
CA ARG A 202 -22.36 -23.85 2.44
C ARG A 202 -23.14 -24.74 3.41
N LEU A 203 -22.46 -25.45 4.31
CA LEU A 203 -23.10 -26.27 5.35
C LEU A 203 -23.98 -25.40 6.25
N THR A 204 -23.43 -24.29 6.76
CA THR A 204 -24.15 -23.34 7.61
C THR A 204 -25.38 -22.77 6.90
N LYS A 205 -25.26 -22.43 5.61
CA LYS A 205 -26.37 -21.96 4.79
C LYS A 205 -27.45 -23.04 4.65
N ALA A 206 -27.06 -24.29 4.36
CA ALA A 206 -27.98 -25.40 4.23
C ALA A 206 -28.73 -25.70 5.54
N THR A 207 -28.05 -25.64 6.69
CA THR A 207 -28.67 -25.80 8.01
C THR A 207 -29.68 -24.68 8.28
N LYS A 208 -29.33 -23.42 8.01
CA LYS A 208 -30.25 -22.29 8.17
C LYS A 208 -31.47 -22.40 7.24
N GLU A 209 -31.27 -22.90 6.02
CA GLU A 209 -32.35 -23.09 5.05
C GLU A 209 -33.29 -24.24 5.46
N ALA A 210 -32.74 -25.34 5.98
CA ALA A 210 -33.53 -26.44 6.54
C ALA A 210 -34.36 -25.97 7.75
N GLU A 211 -33.76 -25.18 8.65
CA GLU A 211 -34.46 -24.61 9.79
C GLU A 211 -35.57 -23.65 9.35
N ARG A 212 -35.32 -22.80 8.35
CA ARG A 212 -36.34 -21.93 7.74
C ARG A 212 -37.53 -22.73 7.20
N GLN A 213 -37.26 -23.84 6.49
CA GLN A 213 -38.32 -24.72 5.97
C GLN A 213 -39.10 -25.41 7.08
N ARG A 214 -38.43 -25.85 8.15
CA ARG A 214 -39.09 -26.44 9.32
C ARG A 214 -40.05 -25.45 9.98
N ILE A 215 -39.59 -24.22 10.23
CA ILE A 215 -40.40 -23.15 10.81
C ILE A 215 -41.61 -22.82 9.91
N ASP A 216 -41.42 -22.74 8.59
CA ASP A 216 -42.51 -22.51 7.62
C ASP A 216 -43.54 -23.64 7.63
N ALA A 217 -43.10 -24.90 7.67
CA ALA A 217 -43.96 -26.06 7.75
C ALA A 217 -44.75 -26.11 9.07
N GLU A 218 -44.10 -25.83 10.21
CA GLU A 218 -44.74 -25.72 11.52
C GLU A 218 -45.77 -24.58 11.54
N GLY A 219 -45.42 -23.42 10.99
CA GLY A 219 -46.34 -22.28 10.86
C GLY A 219 -47.58 -22.61 10.03
N LYS A 220 -47.41 -23.30 8.90
CA LYS A 220 -48.53 -23.80 8.07
C LYS A 220 -49.37 -24.84 8.79
N ALA A 221 -48.75 -25.78 9.50
CA ALA A 221 -49.47 -26.80 10.26
C ALA A 221 -50.31 -26.19 11.38
N VAL A 222 -49.76 -25.23 12.13
CA VAL A 222 -50.49 -24.48 13.17
C VAL A 222 -51.62 -23.66 12.56
N ALA A 223 -51.36 -22.93 11.48
CA ALA A 223 -52.39 -22.16 10.79
C ALA A 223 -53.54 -23.04 10.29
N ASN A 224 -53.22 -24.20 9.68
CA ASN A 224 -54.23 -25.17 9.23
C ASN A 224 -55.03 -25.74 10.40
N LYS A 225 -54.39 -26.04 11.53
CA LYS A 225 -55.07 -26.51 12.74
C LYS A 225 -56.05 -25.48 13.27
N ILE A 226 -55.61 -24.23 13.44
CA ILE A 226 -56.47 -23.12 13.87
C ILE A 226 -57.62 -22.90 12.89
N LEU A 227 -57.34 -22.94 11.58
CA LEU A 227 -58.36 -22.79 10.55
C LEU A 227 -59.40 -23.91 10.66
N SER A 228 -58.98 -25.18 10.73
CA SER A 228 -59.89 -26.32 10.88
C SER A 228 -60.72 -26.26 12.17
N GLU A 229 -60.12 -25.84 13.28
CA GLU A 229 -60.85 -25.63 14.55
C GLU A 229 -61.87 -24.48 14.43
N SER A 230 -61.60 -23.46 13.61
CA SER A 230 -62.52 -22.34 13.36
C SER A 230 -63.60 -22.62 12.31
N LEU A 231 -63.41 -23.64 11.45
CA LEU A 231 -64.36 -24.03 10.41
C LEU A 231 -65.48 -24.87 11.01
N THR A 232 -66.56 -24.21 11.40
CA THR A 232 -67.82 -24.89 11.77
C THR A 232 -68.69 -25.11 10.53
N ASP A 233 -69.62 -26.08 10.57
CA ASP A 233 -70.53 -26.37 9.45
C ASP A 233 -71.30 -25.12 8.98
N LYS A 234 -71.63 -24.21 9.89
CA LYS A 234 -72.29 -22.93 9.57
C LYS A 234 -71.37 -22.00 8.76
N VAL A 235 -70.09 -21.93 9.10
CA VAL A 235 -69.09 -21.13 8.38
C VAL A 235 -68.77 -21.73 7.02
N LEU A 236 -68.69 -23.06 6.90
CA LEU A 236 -68.53 -23.75 5.62
C LEU A 236 -69.73 -23.49 4.69
N LYS A 237 -70.95 -23.55 5.24
CA LYS A 237 -72.18 -23.23 4.49
C LYS A 237 -72.22 -21.76 4.03
N GLU A 238 -71.82 -20.82 4.90
CA GLU A 238 -71.69 -19.40 4.55
C GLU A 238 -70.66 -19.18 3.43
N LYS A 239 -69.48 -19.80 3.50
CA LYS A 239 -68.48 -19.72 2.42
C LYS A 239 -68.97 -20.34 1.11
N GLY A 240 -69.73 -21.45 1.18
CA GLY A 240 -70.37 -22.06 0.02
C GLY A 240 -71.38 -21.12 -0.66
N ILE A 241 -72.19 -20.41 0.13
CA ILE A 241 -73.12 -19.39 -0.36
C ILE A 241 -72.35 -18.25 -1.03
N GLN A 242 -71.28 -17.74 -0.39
CA GLN A 242 -70.47 -16.65 -0.94
C GLN A 242 -69.82 -17.06 -2.28
N ALA A 243 -69.26 -18.27 -2.37
CA ALA A 243 -68.70 -18.78 -3.62
C ALA A 243 -69.76 -18.88 -4.72
N THR A 244 -71.01 -19.22 -4.37
CA THR A 244 -72.13 -19.27 -5.31
C THR A 244 -72.54 -17.86 -5.77
N ILE A 245 -72.52 -16.87 -4.87
CA ILE A 245 -72.77 -15.45 -5.21
C ILE A 245 -71.68 -14.91 -6.14
N ASP A 246 -70.41 -15.19 -5.86
CA ASP A 246 -69.29 -14.74 -6.70
C ASP A 246 -69.30 -15.43 -8.07
N LEU A 247 -69.71 -16.70 -8.11
CA LEU A 247 -70.02 -17.41 -9.35
C LEU A 247 -71.19 -16.76 -10.10
N ALA A 248 -72.27 -16.37 -9.44
CA ALA A 248 -73.39 -15.69 -10.09
C ALA A 248 -73.01 -14.31 -10.67
N LYS A 249 -72.07 -13.60 -10.03
CA LYS A 249 -71.61 -12.27 -10.46
C LYS A 249 -70.60 -12.26 -11.60
N SER A 250 -69.91 -13.38 -11.88
CA SER A 250 -68.87 -13.39 -12.92
C SER A 250 -69.45 -13.63 -14.31
N THR A 251 -68.94 -12.87 -15.28
CA THR A 251 -69.47 -12.71 -16.65
C THR A 251 -69.14 -13.85 -17.63
N ASN A 252 -68.38 -14.86 -17.20
CA ASN A 252 -68.03 -16.01 -18.04
C ASN A 252 -69.15 -17.05 -18.05
N SER A 253 -69.33 -17.77 -19.16
CA SER A 253 -70.24 -18.93 -19.26
C SER A 253 -69.85 -20.02 -18.25
N LYS A 254 -70.82 -20.57 -17.51
CA LYS A 254 -70.57 -21.52 -16.42
C LYS A 254 -71.44 -22.76 -16.57
N VAL A 255 -70.84 -23.92 -16.39
CA VAL A 255 -71.55 -25.20 -16.25
C VAL A 255 -71.39 -25.63 -14.80
N ILE A 256 -72.49 -25.73 -14.07
CA ILE A 256 -72.51 -26.09 -12.65
C ILE A 256 -72.99 -27.55 -12.55
N VAL A 257 -72.13 -28.45 -12.08
CA VAL A 257 -72.46 -29.86 -11.85
C VAL A 257 -72.54 -30.10 -10.35
N ILE A 258 -73.67 -30.59 -9.86
CA ILE A 258 -73.95 -30.73 -8.43
C ILE A 258 -74.21 -32.20 -8.15
N GLY A 259 -73.41 -32.80 -7.26
CA GLY A 259 -73.59 -34.18 -6.82
C GLY A 259 -74.81 -34.29 -5.90
N GLY A 260 -75.74 -35.19 -6.23
CA GLY A 260 -77.01 -35.37 -5.51
C GLY A 260 -76.92 -36.21 -4.24
N GLY A 261 -76.03 -35.85 -3.31
CA GLY A 261 -75.99 -36.42 -1.95
C GLY A 261 -76.50 -35.42 -0.90
N ASP A 262 -76.82 -35.91 0.30
CA ASP A 262 -77.35 -35.11 1.44
C ASP A 262 -76.38 -34.02 1.95
N GLU A 263 -75.15 -33.96 1.42
CA GLU A 263 -74.12 -32.96 1.72
C GLU A 263 -73.89 -31.93 0.58
N GLY A 264 -74.78 -31.84 -0.41
CA GLY A 264 -74.66 -30.92 -1.55
C GLY A 264 -74.80 -29.43 -1.19
N LEU A 265 -74.05 -28.56 -1.89
CA LEU A 265 -74.14 -27.10 -1.74
C LEU A 265 -75.58 -26.60 -1.97
N PRO A 266 -76.14 -25.74 -1.08
CA PRO A 266 -77.47 -25.20 -1.27
C PRO A 266 -77.50 -24.27 -2.48
N ILE A 267 -78.30 -24.61 -3.48
CA ILE A 267 -78.48 -23.80 -4.69
C ILE A 267 -79.51 -22.71 -4.38
N ILE A 268 -79.08 -21.46 -4.43
CA ILE A 268 -80.01 -20.32 -4.42
C ILE A 268 -80.09 -19.83 -5.87
N LEU A 269 -81.10 -20.30 -6.58
CA LEU A 269 -81.44 -19.76 -7.90
C LEU A 269 -82.11 -18.41 -7.68
N GLY A 270 -81.39 -17.33 -8.03
CA GLY A 270 -81.99 -16.00 -8.11
C GLY A 270 -83.12 -16.05 -9.12
N ASN A 271 -84.35 -15.78 -8.67
CA ASN A 271 -85.45 -15.51 -9.57
C ASN A 271 -85.14 -14.19 -10.29
N ASN A 272 -85.18 -14.22 -11.62
CA ASN A 272 -84.90 -13.15 -12.59
C ASN A 272 -84.83 -11.71 -12.05
#